data_AF-A0A1Q3N106-F1
#
_entry.id   AF-A0A1Q3N106-F1
#
_cell.length_a   1.000
_cell.length_b   1.000
_cell.length_c   1.000
_cell.angle_alpha   90.00
_cell.angle_beta   90.00
_cell.angle_gamma   90.00
#
_symmetry.space_group_name_H-M   'P 1'
#
loop_
_entity.id
_entity.type
_entity.pdbx_description
1 polymer ?
#
loop_
_entity_poly.entity_id
_entity_poly.type
_entity_poly.pdbx_seq_one_letter_code
_entity_poly.pdbx_strand_id
1 'polypeptide(L)'
;MLAAFNREKYLKLIAVIFIDLLGVLTYLIPAVGELGDLVIAPVSAVLLYAVFKSTKISAFGFAEELLPFTDIIPTGTIFWIKRYVVKEKETLEQYIKSRVDQQSVLDKLMPG
;
A
#
# COMPACT_ATOMS: atom_id res chain seq x y z
N MET A 1 15.64 -11.52 10.63
CA MET A 1 14.51 -10.56 10.72
C MET A 1 14.71 -9.30 9.88
N LEU A 2 15.84 -8.60 9.98
CA LEU A 2 16.10 -7.37 9.22
C LEU A 2 16.06 -7.56 7.68
N ALA A 3 16.67 -8.63 7.17
CA ALA A 3 16.62 -8.93 5.72
C ALA A 3 15.19 -9.15 5.21
N ALA A 4 14.34 -9.84 5.99
CA ALA A 4 12.94 -10.05 5.64
C ALA A 4 12.14 -8.74 5.67
N PHE A 5 12.39 -7.89 6.66
CA PHE A 5 11.81 -6.54 6.71
C PHE A 5 12.17 -5.71 5.48
N ASN A 6 13.46 -5.67 5.12
CA ASN A 6 13.92 -4.92 3.93
C ASN A 6 13.32 -5.48 2.63
N ARG A 7 13.18 -6.79 2.52
CA ARG A 7 12.51 -7.43 1.38
C ARG A 7 11.04 -7.00 1.28
N GLU A 8 10.31 -7.02 2.39
CA GLU A 8 8.90 -6.59 2.41
C GLU A 8 8.76 -5.09 2.12
N LYS A 9 9.63 -4.27 2.70
CA LYS A 9 9.74 -2.82 2.42
C LYS A 9 9.90 -2.57 0.92
N TYR A 10 10.82 -3.29 0.26
CA TYR A 10 11.07 -3.15 -1.17
C TYR A 10 9.92 -3.65 -2.06
N LEU A 11 9.35 -4.82 -1.75
CA LEU A 11 8.19 -5.33 -2.50
C LEU A 11 6.99 -4.41 -2.41
N LYS A 12 6.74 -3.82 -1.24
CA LYS A 12 5.67 -2.83 -1.08
C LYS A 12 5.95 -1.54 -1.83
N LEU A 13 7.22 -1.12 -1.95
CA LEU A 13 7.59 0.05 -2.76
C LEU A 13 7.22 -0.19 -4.22
N ILE A 14 7.64 -1.34 -4.75
CA ILE A 14 7.32 -1.72 -6.14
C ILE A 14 5.80 -1.74 -6.34
N ALA A 15 5.06 -2.38 -5.42
CA ALA A 15 3.61 -2.47 -5.51
C ALA A 15 2.95 -1.09 -5.57
N VAL A 16 3.33 -0.15 -4.69
CA VAL A 16 2.71 1.18 -4.69
C VAL A 16 3.10 2.02 -5.90
N ILE A 17 4.32 1.88 -6.43
CA ILE A 17 4.71 2.55 -7.67
C ILE A 17 3.84 2.06 -8.82
N PHE A 18 3.59 0.75 -8.92
CA PHE A 18 2.69 0.22 -9.95
C PHE A 18 1.25 0.72 -9.78
N ILE A 19 0.75 0.79 -8.55
CA ILE A 19 -0.60 1.31 -8.28
C ILE A 19 -0.69 2.78 -8.73
N ASP A 20 0.24 3.62 -8.30
CA ASP A 20 0.23 5.06 -8.67
C ASP A 20 0.39 5.26 -10.19
N LEU A 21 1.18 4.43 -10.87
CA LEU A 21 1.28 4.47 -12.34
C LEU A 21 0.00 4.02 -13.05
N LEU A 22 -0.78 3.10 -12.47
CA LEU A 22 -2.05 2.68 -13.04
C LEU A 22 -3.07 3.82 -13.03
N GLY A 23 -3.12 4.62 -11.97
CA GLY A 23 -3.98 5.81 -11.91
C GLY A 23 -3.62 6.84 -12.97
N VAL A 24 -2.34 7.14 -13.15
CA VAL A 24 -1.93 8.13 -14.17
C VAL A 24 -2.17 7.66 -15.62
N LEU A 25 -2.24 6.34 -15.87
CA LEU A 25 -2.46 5.82 -17.22
C LEU A 25 -3.85 6.13 -17.79
N THR A 26 -4.85 6.43 -16.94
CA THR A 26 -6.20 6.79 -17.38
C THR A 26 -6.24 8.15 -18.09
N TYR A 27 -5.25 9.03 -17.83
CA TYR A 27 -5.11 10.35 -18.48
C TYR A 27 -4.72 10.31 -19.97
N LEU A 28 -4.31 9.16 -20.51
CA LEU A 28 -3.95 9.06 -21.93
C LEU A 28 -5.13 9.38 -22.86
N ILE A 29 -6.37 9.23 -22.38
CA ILE A 29 -7.59 9.58 -23.13
C ILE A 29 -8.57 10.27 -22.16
N PRO A 30 -8.60 11.61 -22.08
CA PRO A 30 -9.29 12.37 -21.02
C PRO A 30 -10.79 12.11 -20.82
N ALA A 31 -11.50 11.54 -21.80
CA ALA A 31 -12.92 11.16 -21.67
C ALA A 31 -13.16 9.67 -21.39
N VAL A 32 -12.18 8.81 -21.71
CA VAL A 32 -12.24 7.37 -21.40
C VAL A 32 -11.63 7.11 -20.03
N GLY A 33 -10.68 7.94 -19.60
CA GLY A 33 -10.07 7.91 -18.28
C GLY A 33 -11.10 8.05 -17.17
N GLU A 34 -11.93 9.09 -17.21
CA GLU A 34 -12.98 9.35 -16.21
C GLU A 34 -14.01 8.21 -16.09
N LEU A 35 -14.25 7.43 -17.16
CA LEU A 35 -15.07 6.22 -17.08
C LEU A 35 -14.29 5.00 -16.57
N GLY A 36 -12.99 4.93 -16.88
CA GLY A 36 -12.06 3.95 -16.35
C GLY A 36 -11.93 4.02 -14.84
N ASP A 37 -12.03 5.21 -14.26
CA ASP A 37 -11.96 5.48 -12.82
C ASP A 37 -13.05 4.75 -12.01
N LEU A 38 -14.20 4.44 -12.62
CA LEU A 38 -15.22 3.58 -11.99
C LEU A 38 -14.72 2.17 -11.69
N VAL A 39 -13.67 1.72 -12.39
CA VAL A 39 -13.02 0.43 -12.19
C VAL A 39 -11.68 0.62 -11.49
N ILE A 40 -10.87 1.60 -11.91
CA ILE A 40 -9.54 1.85 -11.37
C ILE A 40 -9.60 2.31 -9.91
N ALA A 41 -10.50 3.22 -9.53
CA ALA A 41 -10.58 3.67 -8.15
C ALA A 41 -10.87 2.54 -7.15
N PRO A 42 -11.88 1.65 -7.36
CA PRO A 42 -12.05 0.46 -6.51
C PRO A 42 -10.84 -0.48 -6.49
N VAL A 43 -10.19 -0.69 -7.64
CA VAL A 43 -9.00 -1.54 -7.75
C VAL A 43 -7.84 -0.95 -6.94
N SER A 44 -7.51 0.32 -7.15
CA SER A 44 -6.50 1.06 -6.38
C SER A 44 -6.80 1.01 -4.88
N ALA A 45 -8.05 1.20 -4.48
CA ALA A 45 -8.48 1.09 -3.08
C ALA A 45 -8.19 -0.29 -2.47
N VAL A 46 -8.55 -1.37 -3.18
CA VAL A 46 -8.33 -2.75 -2.73
C VAL A 46 -6.84 -3.07 -2.65
N LEU A 47 -6.05 -2.67 -3.65
CA LEU A 47 -4.60 -2.89 -3.68
C LEU A 47 -3.89 -2.12 -2.55
N LEU A 48 -4.23 -0.86 -2.32
CA LEU A 48 -3.70 -0.06 -1.22
C LEU A 48 -4.08 -0.64 0.15
N TYR A 49 -5.31 -1.15 0.28
CA TYR A 49 -5.69 -1.87 1.50
C TYR A 49 -4.86 -3.15 1.67
N ALA A 50 -4.58 -3.90 0.61
CA ALA A 50 -3.74 -5.08 0.67
C ALA A 50 -2.30 -4.76 1.14
N VAL A 51 -1.73 -3.65 0.66
CA VAL A 51 -0.37 -3.20 1.01
C VAL A 51 -0.28 -2.67 2.45
N PHE A 52 -1.19 -1.77 2.82
CA PHE A 52 -1.08 -0.99 4.07
C PHE A 52 -1.95 -1.51 5.21
N LYS A 53 -2.94 -2.36 4.91
CA LYS A 53 -3.96 -2.83 5.86
C LYS A 53 -4.64 -1.66 6.59
N SER A 54 -4.90 -0.58 5.86
CA SER A 54 -5.44 0.68 6.39
C SER A 54 -6.57 1.18 5.51
N THR A 55 -7.79 1.21 6.07
CA THR A 55 -8.99 1.75 5.41
C THR A 55 -8.81 3.23 5.07
N LYS A 56 -8.08 3.99 5.90
CA LYS A 56 -7.85 5.42 5.64
C LYS A 56 -7.02 5.66 4.39
N ILE A 57 -5.96 4.88 4.18
CA ILE A 57 -5.09 5.00 3.00
C ILE A 57 -5.83 4.52 1.74
N SER A 58 -6.55 3.41 1.87
CA SER A 58 -7.41 2.87 0.80
C SER A 58 -8.49 3.87 0.36
N ALA A 59 -9.19 4.49 1.31
CA ALA A 59 -10.19 5.50 1.02
C ALA A 59 -9.60 6.77 0.41
N PHE A 60 -8.38 7.15 0.81
CA PHE A 60 -7.70 8.29 0.22
C PHE A 60 -7.32 8.03 -1.24
N GLY A 61 -6.74 6.87 -1.54
CA GLY A 61 -6.44 6.49 -2.94
C GLY A 61 -7.71 6.29 -3.78
N PHE A 62 -8.80 5.77 -3.20
CA PHE A 62 -10.09 5.72 -3.89
C PHE A 62 -10.58 7.12 -4.27
N ALA A 63 -10.52 8.07 -3.34
CA ALA A 63 -11.00 9.42 -3.57
C ALA A 63 -10.12 10.16 -4.58
N GLU A 64 -8.81 9.95 -4.54
CA GLU A 64 -7.87 10.50 -5.50
C GLU A 64 -8.14 10.02 -6.93
N GLU A 65 -8.42 8.72 -7.10
CA GLU A 65 -8.68 8.09 -8.40
C GLU A 65 -10.08 8.36 -8.95
N LEU A 66 -10.98 8.92 -8.13
CA LEU A 66 -12.36 9.21 -8.52
C LEU A 66 -12.58 10.70 -8.79
N LEU A 67 -11.72 11.54 -8.23
CA LEU A 67 -11.81 12.98 -8.38
C LEU A 67 -11.01 13.39 -9.63
N PRO A 68 -11.62 14.16 -10.55
CA PRO A 68 -10.91 14.60 -11.73
C PRO A 68 -9.70 15.45 -11.34
N PHE A 69 -8.61 15.31 -12.08
CA PHE A 69 -7.34 16.03 -11.92
C PHE A 69 -6.48 15.61 -10.70
N THR A 70 -6.90 14.65 -9.87
CA THR A 70 -6.14 14.27 -8.66
C THR A 70 -5.33 13.00 -8.78
N ASP A 71 -5.57 12.14 -9.77
CA ASP A 71 -4.89 10.84 -9.96
C ASP A 71 -3.41 10.96 -10.37
N ILE A 72 -2.90 12.19 -10.51
CA ILE A 72 -1.47 12.48 -10.65
C ILE A 72 -0.70 12.43 -9.31
N ILE A 73 -1.41 12.39 -8.19
CA ILE A 73 -0.80 12.44 -6.85
C ILE A 73 -0.32 11.03 -6.48
N PRO A 74 0.98 10.76 -6.32
CA PRO A 74 1.44 9.38 -6.07
C PRO A 74 1.19 8.94 -4.60
N THR A 75 -0.07 8.73 -4.22
CA THR A 75 -0.52 8.49 -2.84
C THR A 75 0.09 7.25 -2.24
N GLY A 76 0.13 6.14 -2.98
CA GLY A 76 0.73 4.91 -2.52
C GLY A 76 2.19 5.13 -2.14
N THR A 77 2.94 5.81 -3.00
CA THR A 77 4.35 6.17 -2.79
C THR A 77 4.52 7.12 -1.60
N ILE A 78 3.69 8.15 -1.46
CA ILE A 78 3.75 9.09 -0.33
C ILE A 78 3.53 8.35 1.00
N PHE A 79 2.51 7.49 1.09
CA PHE A 79 2.26 6.72 2.30
C PHE A 79 3.35 5.68 2.57
N TRP A 80 3.95 5.11 1.52
CA TRP A 80 5.12 4.26 1.67
C TRP A 80 6.31 5.02 2.25
N ILE A 81 6.63 6.21 1.75
CA ILE A 81 7.70 7.08 2.28
C ILE A 81 7.43 7.38 3.75
N LYS A 82 6.20 7.79 4.08
CA LYS A 82 5.81 8.08 5.46
C LYS A 82 6.03 6.87 6.38
N ARG A 83 5.69 5.67 5.92
CA ARG A 83 5.81 4.44 6.72
C ARG A 83 7.25 3.94 6.83
N TYR A 84 7.97 3.88 5.73
CA TYR A 84 9.25 3.17 5.63
C TYR A 84 10.48 4.06 5.62
N VAL A 85 10.32 5.38 5.54
CA VAL A 85 11.41 6.37 5.62
C VAL A 85 11.22 7.27 6.83
N VAL A 86 10.07 7.94 6.96
CA VAL A 86 9.83 8.88 8.08
C VAL A 86 9.63 8.14 9.40
N LYS A 87 8.86 7.04 9.38
CA LYS A 87 8.52 6.23 10.56
C LYS A 87 9.20 4.86 10.56
N GLU A 88 10.43 4.79 10.06
CA GLU A 88 11.12 3.52 9.85
C GLU A 88 11.32 2.74 11.15
N LYS A 89 11.73 3.42 12.24
CA LYS A 89 11.97 2.80 13.54
C LYS A 89 10.70 2.19 14.11
N GLU A 90 9.61 2.95 14.18
CA GLU A 90 8.34 2.43 14.72
C GLU A 90 7.80 1.30 13.85
N THR A 91 7.97 1.38 12.53
CA THR A 91 7.52 0.33 11.60
C THR A 91 8.34 -0.96 11.77
N LEU A 92 9.66 -0.85 12.00
CA LEU A 92 10.52 -2.00 12.26
C LEU A 92 10.20 -2.66 13.61
N GLU A 93 9.96 -1.87 14.66
CA GLU A 93 9.56 -2.37 15.98
C GLU A 93 8.24 -3.14 15.90
N GLN A 94 7.24 -2.58 15.22
CA GLN A 94 5.95 -3.25 14.97
C GLN A 94 6.14 -4.55 14.18
N TYR A 95 6.98 -4.52 13.15
CA TYR A 95 7.29 -5.71 12.35
C TYR A 95 7.89 -6.82 13.22
N ILE A 96 8.92 -6.51 14.02
CA ILE A 96 9.56 -7.50 14.90
C ILE A 96 8.55 -8.05 15.90
N LYS A 97 7.78 -7.18 16.57
CA LYS A 97 6.76 -7.60 17.55
C LYS A 97 5.77 -8.58 16.93
N SER A 98 5.21 -8.26 15.77
CA SER A 98 4.26 -9.15 15.09
C SER A 98 4.83 -10.53 14.76
N ARG A 99 6.11 -10.62 14.39
CA ARG A 99 6.77 -11.89 14.07
C ARG A 99 7.05 -12.72 15.32
N VAL A 100 7.45 -12.08 16.41
CA VAL A 100 7.63 -12.73 17.71
C VAL A 100 6.30 -13.26 18.25
N ASP A 101 5.25 -12.43 18.20
CA ASP A 101 3.91 -12.84 18.61
C ASP A 101 3.42 -14.06 17.79
N GLN A 102 3.62 -14.05 16.47
CA GLN A 102 3.30 -15.19 15.61
C GLN A 102 4.08 -16.45 16.01
N GLN A 103 5.39 -16.35 16.26
CA GLN A 103 6.20 -17.49 16.71
C GLN A 103 5.67 -18.05 18.04
N SER A 104 5.34 -17.18 18.99
CA SER A 104 4.80 -17.60 20.29
C SER A 104 3.46 -18.35 20.18
N VAL A 105 2.64 -18.02 19.18
CA VAL A 105 1.40 -18.74 18.88
C VAL A 105 1.71 -20.09 18.25
N LEU A 106 2.68 -20.15 17.33
CA LEU A 106 3.10 -21.42 16.71
C LEU A 106 3.63 -22.41 17.73
N ASP A 107 4.49 -21.95 18.66
CA ASP A 107 5.06 -22.79 19.72
C ASP A 107 3.97 -23.37 20.65
N LYS A 108 2.87 -22.62 20.87
CA LYS A 108 1.70 -23.10 21.64
C LYS A 108 0.83 -24.09 20.88
N LEU A 109 0.70 -23.92 19.57
CA LEU A 109 -0.13 -24.78 18.73
C LEU A 109 0.56 -26.10 18.37
N MET A 110 1.89 -26.10 18.33
CA MET A 110 2.71 -27.26 17.97
C MET A 110 3.81 -27.47 19.03
N PRO A 111 3.45 -27.83 20.28
CA PRO A 111 4.44 -28.15 21.29
C PRO A 111 5.22 -29.39 20.85
N GLY A 112 6.56 -29.32 20.93
CA GLY A 112 7.46 -30.44 20.62
C GLY A 112 7.37 -31.59 21.61
#